data_AF-A0A3D0LTT4-F1
#
_entry.id   AF-A0A3D0LTT4-F1
#
_cell.length_a   1.000
_cell.length_b   1.000
_cell.length_c   1.000
_cell.angle_alpha   90.00
_cell.angle_beta   90.00
_cell.angle_gamma   90.00
#
_symmetry.space_group_name_H-M   'P 1'
#
loop_
_entity.id
_entity.type
_entity.pdbx_description
1 polymer ?
#
loop_
_entity_poly.entity_id
_entity_poly.type
_entity_poly.pdbx_seq_one_letter_code
_entity_poly.pdbx_strand_id
1 'polypeptide(L)'
;MLGVTNSAYGGLYTIGGLLQSGGLGSFSGGAYGVGGAGLGLNESATSSPYALGKQQGSYQVKLSAYGQLRSALDHFNTALDKLKSPQSVAPFKATSSSESVLTASASTDAAKAGTYNVTVNQLASAQTLTSATFADANATIVGSGSLTIQVGSYNANLNSFTPAADNTAKTLTITPVSGTLGGIASAINNAGAGVKADVVQVSGGYQLSLTAANTGTENTVKITAADTSGGPLTGNTGLGQLTFDPTATAGNGKNLTESAAAQNAQLTVDGANVTSQSNAVTSAIQNVTLNLSSTGTSAVTVDVNRDSTAFSASAQQFVDAFNALQSTAATLAQPSIS
;
A
#
# COMPACT_ATOMS: atom_id res chain seq x y z
N MET A 1 17.67 -38.61 48.41
CA MET A 1 16.56 -39.22 47.65
C MET A 1 16.33 -38.39 46.41
N LEU A 2 16.37 -39.06 45.25
CA LEU A 2 15.89 -38.66 43.92
C LEU A 2 16.54 -37.45 43.25
N GLY A 3 17.28 -37.76 42.19
CA GLY A 3 17.76 -36.81 41.19
C GLY A 3 17.31 -37.20 39.78
N VAL A 4 17.29 -36.14 38.95
CA VAL A 4 17.67 -35.99 37.53
C VAL A 4 16.84 -36.64 36.40
N THR A 5 16.35 -35.77 35.50
CA THR A 5 16.57 -35.66 34.01
C THR A 5 15.26 -35.25 33.31
N ASN A 6 15.19 -34.68 32.11
CA ASN A 6 15.97 -33.75 31.27
C ASN A 6 15.06 -33.48 30.04
N SER A 7 15.10 -32.26 29.51
CA SER A 7 14.77 -31.74 28.17
C SER A 7 14.29 -32.68 27.04
N ALA A 8 13.37 -32.19 26.17
CA ALA A 8 13.66 -31.80 24.77
C ALA A 8 12.42 -31.74 23.81
N TYR A 9 12.24 -30.57 23.18
CA TYR A 9 12.04 -30.27 21.73
C TYR A 9 11.04 -31.01 20.78
N GLY A 10 10.28 -30.16 20.04
CA GLY A 10 10.05 -30.20 18.57
C GLY A 10 8.65 -30.66 18.11
N GLY A 11 7.88 -30.01 17.22
CA GLY A 11 8.01 -28.82 16.35
C GLY A 11 6.63 -28.54 15.67
N LEU A 12 6.24 -27.28 15.43
CA LEU A 12 6.04 -26.60 14.11
C LEU A 12 6.07 -27.54 12.87
N TYR A 13 5.21 -27.43 11.85
CA TYR A 13 5.02 -26.34 10.85
C TYR A 13 3.66 -26.55 10.11
N THR A 14 2.79 -25.54 9.95
CA THR A 14 2.63 -24.65 8.76
C THR A 14 2.75 -25.32 7.39
N ILE A 15 1.70 -25.22 6.57
CA ILE A 15 1.83 -24.97 5.12
C ILE A 15 0.76 -23.95 4.72
N GLY A 16 1.19 -22.71 4.50
CA GLY A 16 0.48 -21.74 3.68
C GLY A 16 0.77 -21.96 2.20
N GLY A 17 -0.13 -21.43 1.38
CA GLY A 17 0.02 -20.91 0.01
C GLY A 17 1.00 -21.58 -0.96
N LEU A 18 0.53 -21.83 -2.19
CA LEU A 18 0.70 -20.87 -3.28
C LEU A 18 0.12 -21.44 -4.57
N LEU A 19 -0.78 -20.66 -5.16
CA LEU A 19 -0.96 -20.57 -6.60
C LEU A 19 0.28 -19.88 -7.17
N GLN A 20 1.01 -20.52 -8.08
CA GLN A 20 1.58 -19.84 -9.25
C GLN A 20 1.99 -20.81 -10.36
N SER A 21 1.27 -20.69 -11.47
CA SER A 21 1.74 -20.64 -12.86
C SER A 21 2.93 -21.54 -13.30
N GLY A 22 2.60 -22.49 -14.15
CA GLY A 22 3.41 -23.05 -15.25
C GLY A 22 2.45 -23.91 -16.06
N GLY A 23 2.10 -23.54 -17.30
CA GLY A 23 2.93 -23.89 -18.44
C GLY A 23 2.50 -25.25 -19.00
N LEU A 24 1.95 -25.21 -20.22
CA LEU A 24 1.54 -26.33 -21.08
C LEU A 24 2.35 -27.63 -20.88
N GLY A 25 1.64 -28.75 -20.69
CA GLY A 25 2.24 -30.09 -20.65
C GLY A 25 1.21 -31.17 -20.94
N SER A 26 1.20 -31.64 -22.18
CA SER A 26 0.50 -32.83 -22.68
C SER A 26 0.72 -34.05 -21.76
N PHE A 27 -0.35 -34.68 -21.28
CA PHE A 27 -0.30 -36.03 -20.73
C PHE A 27 -1.15 -36.98 -21.57
N SER A 28 -0.47 -37.56 -22.54
CA SER A 28 -0.80 -38.79 -23.24
C SER A 28 -0.53 -39.98 -22.33
N GLY A 29 -1.45 -40.95 -22.30
CA GLY A 29 -1.15 -42.38 -22.25
C GLY A 29 -0.76 -43.00 -20.90
N GLY A 30 -1.60 -43.91 -20.42
CA GLY A 30 -1.30 -44.86 -19.33
C GLY A 30 -2.60 -45.44 -18.75
N ALA A 31 -3.30 -46.35 -19.44
CA ALA A 31 -3.03 -47.78 -19.46
C ALA A 31 -2.82 -48.38 -18.06
N TYR A 32 -3.90 -48.51 -17.28
CA TYR A 32 -3.97 -49.48 -16.19
C TYR A 32 -4.76 -50.70 -16.69
N GLY A 33 -4.02 -51.73 -17.08
CA GLY A 33 -4.58 -53.03 -17.44
C GLY A 33 -5.12 -53.75 -16.20
N VAL A 34 -6.32 -54.31 -16.32
CA VAL A 34 -6.81 -55.37 -15.45
C VAL A 34 -6.97 -56.60 -16.34
N GLY A 35 -6.07 -57.56 -16.15
CA GLY A 35 -6.07 -58.83 -16.88
C GLY A 35 -7.33 -59.62 -16.61
N GLY A 36 -7.90 -60.19 -17.68
CA GLY A 36 -9.00 -61.14 -17.60
C GLY A 36 -8.53 -62.54 -17.25
N ALA A 37 -9.29 -63.21 -16.39
CA ALA A 37 -9.45 -64.66 -16.38
C ALA A 37 -10.87 -64.94 -15.90
N GLY A 38 -11.69 -65.49 -16.81
CA GLY A 38 -13.13 -65.61 -16.64
C GLY A 38 -13.57 -66.72 -15.70
N LEU A 39 -14.75 -66.52 -15.11
CA LEU A 39 -15.65 -67.58 -14.65
C LEU A 39 -17.10 -67.09 -14.81
N GLY A 40 -17.89 -67.89 -15.54
CA GLY A 40 -19.31 -68.11 -15.24
C GLY A 40 -20.32 -67.04 -15.66
N LEU A 41 -21.00 -67.31 -16.77
CA LEU A 41 -22.35 -66.80 -17.04
C LEU A 41 -23.31 -67.29 -15.95
N ASN A 42 -24.00 -66.40 -15.24
CA ASN A 42 -25.46 -66.40 -15.03
C ASN A 42 -25.86 -65.35 -13.98
N GLU A 43 -27.03 -64.74 -14.19
CA GLU A 43 -27.83 -64.01 -13.20
C GLU A 43 -27.20 -62.79 -12.52
N SER A 44 -27.41 -61.62 -13.13
CA SER A 44 -28.44 -60.69 -12.64
C SER A 44 -28.20 -59.28 -13.19
N ALA A 45 -28.83 -58.97 -14.32
CA ALA A 45 -29.20 -57.60 -14.69
C ALA A 45 -30.29 -57.02 -13.73
N THR A 46 -30.40 -57.57 -12.52
CA THR A 46 -31.41 -57.29 -11.49
C THR A 46 -30.78 -57.22 -10.08
N SER A 47 -29.45 -57.14 -9.96
CA SER A 47 -28.83 -56.98 -8.65
C SER A 47 -28.95 -55.49 -8.33
N SER A 48 -29.86 -55.20 -7.40
CA SER A 48 -30.06 -53.86 -6.82
C SER A 48 -28.74 -53.06 -6.74
N PRO A 49 -27.60 -53.60 -6.26
CA PRO A 49 -26.31 -52.86 -6.22
C PRO A 49 -25.71 -52.45 -7.58
N TYR A 50 -25.85 -53.21 -8.68
CA TYR A 50 -25.33 -52.80 -10.00
C TYR A 50 -26.19 -51.70 -10.64
N ALA A 51 -27.51 -51.82 -10.51
CA ALA A 51 -28.44 -50.76 -10.90
C ALA A 51 -28.24 -49.50 -10.06
N LEU A 52 -28.05 -49.65 -8.73
CA LEU A 52 -27.72 -48.57 -7.80
C LEU A 52 -26.37 -47.92 -8.13
N GLY A 53 -25.35 -48.68 -8.52
CA GLY A 53 -24.05 -48.14 -8.94
C GLY A 53 -24.12 -47.34 -10.25
N LYS A 54 -24.87 -47.83 -11.25
CA LYS A 54 -25.20 -47.08 -12.48
C LYS A 54 -26.02 -45.82 -12.18
N GLN A 55 -26.97 -45.90 -11.25
CA GLN A 55 -27.74 -44.76 -10.77
C GLN A 55 -26.86 -43.74 -10.04
N GLN A 56 -25.98 -44.17 -9.12
CA GLN A 56 -25.02 -43.31 -8.42
C GLN A 56 -24.07 -42.60 -9.39
N GLY A 57 -23.52 -43.33 -10.38
CA GLY A 57 -22.72 -42.73 -11.45
C GLY A 57 -23.50 -41.72 -12.29
N SER A 58 -24.76 -42.04 -12.64
CA SER A 58 -25.66 -41.10 -13.35
C SER A 58 -25.95 -39.84 -12.53
N TYR A 59 -26.18 -39.97 -11.22
CA TYR A 59 -26.39 -38.83 -10.32
C TYR A 59 -25.12 -37.99 -10.15
N GLN A 60 -23.94 -38.60 -10.07
CA GLN A 60 -22.66 -37.89 -9.98
C GLN A 60 -22.36 -37.09 -11.26
N VAL A 61 -22.66 -37.66 -12.43
CA VAL A 61 -22.55 -36.97 -13.73
C VAL A 61 -23.54 -35.81 -13.81
N LYS A 62 -24.80 -36.01 -13.41
CA LYS A 62 -25.81 -34.95 -13.34
C LYS A 62 -25.40 -33.83 -12.39
N LEU A 63 -24.89 -34.16 -11.20
CA LEU A 63 -24.44 -33.17 -10.22
C LEU A 63 -23.26 -32.34 -10.75
N SER A 64 -22.30 -32.99 -11.42
CA SER A 64 -21.17 -32.31 -12.05
C SER A 64 -21.62 -31.40 -13.20
N ALA A 65 -22.58 -31.85 -14.01
CA ALA A 65 -23.21 -31.06 -15.07
C ALA A 65 -23.93 -29.81 -14.52
N TYR A 66 -24.71 -29.95 -13.45
CA TYR A 66 -25.34 -28.80 -12.78
C TYR A 66 -24.31 -27.84 -12.17
N GLY A 67 -23.21 -28.36 -11.63
CA GLY A 67 -22.09 -27.53 -11.14
C GLY A 67 -21.45 -26.70 -12.24
N GLN A 68 -21.20 -27.30 -13.41
CA GLN A 68 -20.65 -26.61 -14.58
C GLN A 68 -21.62 -25.53 -15.12
N LEU A 69 -22.91 -25.87 -15.25
CA LEU A 69 -23.92 -24.90 -15.69
C LEU A 69 -24.05 -23.73 -14.70
N ARG A 70 -24.06 -24.01 -13.40
CA ARG A 70 -24.09 -22.98 -12.36
C ARG A 70 -22.87 -22.07 -12.44
N SER A 71 -21.68 -22.62 -12.59
CA SER A 71 -20.46 -21.82 -12.72
C SER A 71 -20.47 -20.93 -13.97
N ALA A 72 -20.95 -21.45 -15.11
CA ALA A 72 -21.12 -20.67 -16.33
C ALA A 72 -22.16 -19.54 -16.15
N LEU A 73 -23.25 -19.81 -15.43
CA LEU A 73 -24.28 -18.82 -15.12
C LEU A 73 -23.78 -17.74 -14.15
N ASP A 74 -23.01 -18.11 -13.12
CA ASP A 74 -22.39 -17.17 -12.19
C ASP A 74 -21.37 -16.26 -12.91
N HIS A 75 -20.60 -16.82 -13.85
CA HIS A 75 -19.66 -16.05 -14.66
C HIS A 75 -20.39 -15.08 -15.61
N PHE A 76 -21.47 -15.52 -16.25
CA PHE A 76 -22.34 -14.65 -17.06
C PHE A 76 -22.98 -13.54 -16.23
N ASN A 77 -23.53 -13.87 -15.05
CA ASN A 77 -24.10 -12.88 -14.13
C ASN A 77 -23.06 -11.83 -13.72
N THR A 78 -21.82 -12.24 -13.43
CA THR A 78 -20.72 -11.33 -13.10
C THR A 78 -20.40 -10.38 -14.27
N ALA A 79 -20.36 -10.90 -15.50
CA ALA A 79 -20.13 -10.09 -16.68
C ALA A 79 -21.31 -9.12 -16.95
N LEU A 80 -22.54 -9.58 -16.74
CA LEU A 80 -23.75 -8.75 -16.85
C LEU A 80 -23.78 -7.65 -15.78
N ASP A 81 -23.39 -7.96 -14.53
CA ASP A 81 -23.33 -6.99 -13.43
C ASP A 81 -22.37 -5.84 -13.75
N LYS A 82 -21.22 -6.13 -14.37
CA LYS A 82 -20.29 -5.09 -14.84
C LYS A 82 -20.91 -4.17 -15.90
N LEU A 83 -21.89 -4.65 -16.68
CA LEU A 83 -22.58 -3.85 -17.69
C LEU A 83 -23.73 -3.00 -17.14
N LYS A 84 -24.14 -3.19 -15.88
CA LYS A 84 -25.29 -2.50 -15.30
C LYS A 84 -25.08 -1.02 -15.04
N SER A 85 -23.83 -0.55 -14.94
CA SER A 85 -23.53 0.85 -14.64
C SER A 85 -22.61 1.48 -15.67
N PRO A 86 -22.90 2.70 -16.18
CA PRO A 86 -22.03 3.38 -17.14
C PRO A 86 -20.59 3.56 -16.63
N GLN A 87 -20.39 3.74 -15.32
CA GLN A 87 -19.10 3.89 -14.66
C GLN A 87 -18.31 2.57 -14.64
N SER A 88 -18.99 1.43 -14.55
CA SER A 88 -18.35 0.11 -14.61
C SER A 88 -17.94 -0.27 -16.03
N VAL A 89 -18.70 0.17 -17.04
CA VAL A 89 -18.40 -0.14 -18.45
C VAL A 89 -17.40 0.84 -19.05
N ALA A 90 -17.62 2.14 -18.83
CA ALA A 90 -16.79 3.20 -19.36
C ALA A 90 -16.41 4.14 -18.21
N PRO A 91 -15.51 3.72 -17.30
CA PRO A 91 -14.99 4.61 -16.28
C PRO A 91 -14.32 5.82 -16.92
N PHE A 92 -14.22 6.92 -16.19
CA PHE A 92 -13.35 7.99 -16.63
C PHE A 92 -11.89 7.58 -16.45
N LYS A 93 -11.07 7.99 -17.40
CA LYS A 93 -9.62 7.86 -17.38
C LYS A 93 -9.03 9.26 -17.53
N ALA A 94 -8.06 9.57 -16.68
CA ALA A 94 -7.22 10.74 -16.86
C ALA A 94 -5.91 10.31 -17.52
N THR A 95 -5.43 11.09 -18.48
CA THR A 95 -4.15 10.88 -19.16
C THR A 95 -3.34 12.18 -19.14
N SER A 96 -2.03 12.06 -19.11
CA SER A 96 -1.11 13.20 -19.09
C SER A 96 -0.33 13.23 -20.38
N SER A 97 -0.15 14.43 -20.96
CA SER A 97 0.74 14.62 -22.10
C SER A 97 2.23 14.48 -21.76
N SER A 98 2.58 14.46 -20.46
CA SER A 98 3.96 14.33 -19.99
C SER A 98 4.02 13.63 -18.62
N GLU A 99 4.05 12.29 -18.63
CA GLU A 99 4.09 11.47 -17.42
C GLU A 99 5.37 11.63 -16.57
N SER A 100 6.46 12.14 -17.15
CA SER A 100 7.69 12.49 -16.40
C SER A 100 7.51 13.70 -15.48
N VAL A 101 6.52 14.55 -15.75
CA VAL A 101 6.19 15.74 -14.96
C VAL A 101 5.08 15.43 -13.98
N LEU A 102 3.99 14.86 -14.47
CA LEU A 102 2.88 14.41 -13.65
C LEU A 102 2.12 13.27 -14.31
N THR A 103 1.59 12.38 -13.48
CA THR A 103 0.55 11.42 -13.90
C THR A 103 -0.79 11.85 -13.35
N ALA A 104 -1.87 11.37 -13.94
CA ALA A 104 -3.23 11.68 -13.49
C ALA A 104 -4.06 10.40 -13.42
N SER A 105 -4.92 10.30 -12.43
CA SER A 105 -5.92 9.25 -12.32
C SER A 105 -7.29 9.85 -12.00
N ALA A 106 -8.33 9.35 -12.65
CA ALA A 106 -9.70 9.74 -12.36
C ALA A 106 -10.34 8.71 -11.41
N SER A 107 -11.12 9.17 -10.44
CA SER A 107 -11.92 8.29 -9.60
C SER A 107 -13.12 7.74 -10.36
N THR A 108 -13.73 6.68 -9.86
CA THR A 108 -14.96 6.10 -10.41
C THR A 108 -16.15 7.06 -10.36
N ASP A 109 -16.08 8.08 -9.48
CA ASP A 109 -17.10 9.10 -9.31
C ASP A 109 -16.84 10.36 -10.16
N ALA A 110 -15.76 10.36 -10.95
CA ALA A 110 -15.57 11.40 -11.95
C ALA A 110 -16.80 11.43 -12.87
N ALA A 111 -17.33 12.62 -13.09
CA ALA A 111 -18.62 12.81 -13.75
C ALA A 111 -18.54 13.70 -15.00
N LYS A 112 -17.36 14.27 -15.28
CA LYS A 112 -17.17 15.22 -16.39
C LYS A 112 -15.90 14.93 -17.15
N ALA A 113 -16.03 14.90 -18.48
CA ALA A 113 -14.88 14.96 -19.37
C ALA A 113 -14.35 16.40 -19.43
N GLY A 114 -13.06 16.55 -19.64
CA GLY A 114 -12.43 17.85 -19.71
C GLY A 114 -10.94 17.74 -19.97
N THR A 115 -10.40 18.78 -20.58
CA THR A 115 -8.97 18.93 -20.82
C THR A 115 -8.48 20.09 -19.97
N TYR A 116 -7.44 19.86 -19.16
CA TYR A 116 -6.90 20.80 -18.20
C TYR A 116 -5.44 21.07 -18.49
N ASN A 117 -5.02 22.33 -18.48
CA ASN A 117 -3.62 22.70 -18.61
C ASN A 117 -3.00 22.88 -17.22
N VAL A 118 -2.06 22.01 -16.87
CA VAL A 118 -1.42 21.97 -15.56
C VAL A 118 0.05 22.38 -15.67
N THR A 119 0.48 23.35 -14.88
CA THR A 119 1.90 23.71 -14.75
C THR A 119 2.36 23.48 -13.33
N VAL A 120 3.46 22.75 -13.13
CA VAL A 120 3.99 22.41 -11.80
C VAL A 120 5.14 23.35 -11.46
N ASN A 121 4.91 24.28 -10.54
CA ASN A 121 5.89 25.30 -10.17
C ASN A 121 6.81 24.82 -9.04
N GLN A 122 6.28 24.06 -8.10
CA GLN A 122 7.00 23.57 -6.92
C GLN A 122 6.43 22.22 -6.47
N LEU A 123 7.30 21.32 -6.04
CA LEU A 123 6.89 20.07 -5.40
C LEU A 123 6.77 20.25 -3.89
N ALA A 124 5.87 19.50 -3.28
CA ALA A 124 5.80 19.38 -1.83
C ALA A 124 7.05 18.63 -1.34
N SER A 125 7.69 19.15 -0.29
CA SER A 125 8.83 18.52 0.39
C SER A 125 8.53 18.35 1.88
N ALA A 126 9.07 17.29 2.47
CA ALA A 126 9.03 17.06 3.90
C ALA A 126 10.20 17.80 4.56
N GLN A 127 10.00 18.24 5.80
CA GLN A 127 11.09 18.81 6.58
C GLN A 127 12.10 17.71 6.95
N THR A 128 13.39 18.01 6.83
CA THR A 128 14.48 17.17 7.33
C THR A 128 15.36 17.96 8.28
N LEU A 129 15.52 17.45 9.49
CA LEU A 129 16.37 17.97 10.55
C LEU A 129 17.56 17.03 10.77
N THR A 130 18.76 17.58 10.93
CA THR A 130 19.98 16.79 11.18
C THR A 130 20.67 17.23 12.45
N SER A 131 21.22 16.26 13.18
CA SER A 131 22.01 16.53 14.39
C SER A 131 23.44 16.97 14.05
N ALA A 132 24.16 17.44 15.07
CA ALA A 132 25.61 17.47 15.02
C ALA A 132 26.20 16.06 14.78
N THR A 133 27.46 16.01 14.39
CA THR A 133 28.18 14.75 14.15
C THR A 133 28.64 14.12 15.47
N PHE A 134 28.40 12.82 15.61
CA PHE A 134 28.86 11.99 16.72
C PHE A 134 29.89 10.96 16.25
N ALA A 135 30.74 10.50 17.15
CA ALA A 135 31.84 9.58 16.81
C ALA A 135 31.35 8.19 16.39
N ASP A 136 30.27 7.69 17.01
CA ASP A 136 29.74 6.35 16.77
C ASP A 136 28.21 6.31 16.90
N ALA A 137 27.56 5.49 16.08
CA ALA A 137 26.11 5.35 16.05
C ALA A 137 25.52 4.58 17.27
N ASN A 138 26.25 3.63 17.83
CA ASN A 138 25.77 2.61 18.77
C ASN A 138 26.56 2.52 20.07
N ALA A 139 27.68 3.23 20.20
CA ALA A 139 28.52 3.25 21.39
C ALA A 139 28.56 4.63 22.07
N THR A 140 28.44 5.72 21.31
CA THR A 140 28.42 7.07 21.89
C THR A 140 27.06 7.35 22.50
N ILE A 141 27.03 7.57 23.82
CA ILE A 141 25.81 7.98 24.52
C ILE A 141 25.58 9.47 24.28
N VAL A 142 24.48 9.81 23.63
CA VAL A 142 24.00 11.18 23.41
C VAL A 142 23.38 11.72 24.69
N GLY A 143 22.58 10.93 25.40
CA GLY A 143 21.97 11.32 26.68
C GLY A 143 20.81 10.41 27.10
N SER A 144 20.20 10.75 28.24
CA SER A 144 18.99 10.11 28.79
C SER A 144 17.99 11.18 29.27
N GLY A 145 16.72 10.79 29.43
CA GLY A 145 15.63 11.70 29.76
C GLY A 145 14.41 11.42 28.88
N SER A 146 13.79 12.48 28.35
CA SER A 146 12.69 12.36 27.40
C SER A 146 12.83 13.29 26.20
N LEU A 147 12.27 12.86 25.08
CA LEU A 147 12.08 13.66 23.86
C LEU A 147 10.58 13.78 23.60
N THR A 148 10.07 14.99 23.43
CA THR A 148 8.69 15.23 23.02
C THR A 148 8.69 15.75 21.59
N ILE A 149 8.01 15.01 20.71
CA ILE A 149 7.89 15.32 19.29
C ILE A 149 6.45 15.76 19.00
N GLN A 150 6.31 16.84 18.26
CA GLN A 150 5.03 17.35 17.79
C GLN A 150 5.15 17.81 16.34
N VAL A 151 4.15 17.53 15.53
CA VAL A 151 4.08 17.98 14.13
C VAL A 151 2.98 19.03 13.99
N GLY A 152 3.22 20.04 13.17
CA GLY A 152 2.27 21.13 12.95
C GLY A 152 2.79 22.19 11.98
N SER A 153 2.20 23.37 12.02
CA SER A 153 2.55 24.51 11.18
C SER A 153 3.40 25.51 11.94
N TYR A 154 4.47 26.00 11.31
CA TYR A 154 5.22 27.16 11.82
C TYR A 154 4.94 28.40 10.97
N ASN A 155 4.51 29.48 11.64
CA ASN A 155 4.36 30.79 11.02
C ASN A 155 5.57 31.66 11.40
N ALA A 156 6.47 31.86 10.44
CA ALA A 156 7.69 32.65 10.64
C ALA A 156 7.40 34.13 10.91
N ASN A 157 6.33 34.71 10.33
CA ASN A 157 5.97 36.12 10.52
C ASN A 157 5.50 36.42 11.95
N LEU A 158 4.83 35.45 12.58
CA LEU A 158 4.31 35.56 13.95
C LEU A 158 5.21 34.86 14.99
N ASN A 159 6.29 34.22 14.53
CA ASN A 159 7.12 33.30 15.31
C ASN A 159 6.28 32.32 16.18
N SER A 160 5.27 31.70 15.57
CA SER A 160 4.30 30.86 16.28
C SER A 160 4.22 29.47 15.66
N PHE A 161 4.16 28.46 16.52
CA PHE A 161 3.94 27.08 16.14
C PHE A 161 2.53 26.64 16.53
N THR A 162 1.80 26.07 15.57
CA THR A 162 0.44 25.56 15.76
C THR A 162 0.45 24.05 15.50
N PRO A 163 0.19 23.20 16.51
CA PRO A 163 0.11 21.76 16.31
C PRO A 163 -0.93 21.35 15.27
N ALA A 164 -0.66 20.30 14.51
CA ALA A 164 -1.67 19.71 13.64
C ALA A 164 -2.81 19.11 14.48
N ALA A 165 -4.06 19.28 14.04
CA ALA A 165 -5.24 18.90 14.83
C ALA A 165 -5.31 17.39 15.14
N ASP A 166 -4.72 16.56 14.29
CA ASP A 166 -4.63 15.11 14.40
C ASP A 166 -3.34 14.62 15.06
N ASN A 167 -2.35 15.50 15.30
CA ASN A 167 -1.05 15.13 15.84
C ASN A 167 -0.89 15.60 17.29
N THR A 168 -1.17 14.68 18.22
CA THR A 168 -0.89 14.87 19.65
C THR A 168 0.61 14.74 19.90
N ALA A 169 1.17 15.66 20.69
CA ALA A 169 2.57 15.59 21.11
C ALA A 169 2.86 14.21 21.71
N LYS A 170 3.91 13.55 21.22
CA LYS A 170 4.34 12.23 21.68
C LYS A 170 5.62 12.39 22.48
N THR A 171 5.58 11.95 23.73
CA THR A 171 6.76 11.92 24.60
C THR A 171 7.36 10.52 24.62
N LEU A 172 8.65 10.45 24.36
CA LEU A 172 9.46 9.25 24.32
C LEU A 172 10.46 9.28 25.47
N THR A 173 10.52 8.20 26.24
CA THR A 173 11.54 8.04 27.26
C THR A 173 12.81 7.46 26.65
N ILE A 174 13.93 8.15 26.83
CA ILE A 174 15.25 7.70 26.41
C ILE A 174 16.02 7.24 27.65
N THR A 175 16.25 5.93 27.74
CA THR A 175 17.03 5.31 28.82
C THR A 175 18.53 5.38 28.49
N PRO A 176 19.43 5.20 29.47
CA PRO A 176 20.86 5.11 29.19
C PRO A 176 21.23 4.03 28.16
N VAL A 177 20.48 2.94 28.08
CA VAL A 177 20.70 1.84 27.12
C VAL A 177 20.26 2.24 25.71
N SER A 178 19.20 3.03 25.59
CA SER A 178 18.69 3.53 24.31
C SER A 178 19.22 4.92 23.95
N GLY A 179 20.18 5.45 24.71
CA GLY A 179 20.73 6.81 24.59
C GLY A 179 21.74 6.99 23.46
N THR A 180 21.96 5.99 22.61
CA THR A 180 22.82 6.07 21.41
C THR A 180 22.02 6.60 20.22
N LEU A 181 22.67 7.02 19.13
CA LEU A 181 21.94 7.45 17.93
C LEU A 181 21.02 6.37 17.38
N GLY A 182 21.50 5.12 17.31
CA GLY A 182 20.71 3.98 16.85
C GLY A 182 19.53 3.67 17.79
N GLY A 183 19.74 3.79 19.11
CA GLY A 183 18.68 3.62 20.11
C GLY A 183 17.62 4.71 20.02
N ILE A 184 18.02 5.96 19.85
CA ILE A 184 17.13 7.11 19.72
C ILE A 184 16.34 7.03 18.40
N ALA A 185 17.00 6.73 17.27
CA ALA A 185 16.31 6.56 15.99
C ALA A 185 15.22 5.47 16.08
N SER A 186 15.57 4.33 16.68
CA SER A 186 14.63 3.24 16.90
C SER A 186 13.46 3.65 17.80
N ALA A 187 13.72 4.39 18.89
CA ALA A 187 12.68 4.90 19.77
C ALA A 187 11.71 5.83 19.01
N ILE A 188 12.24 6.75 18.19
CA ILE A 188 11.44 7.69 17.39
C ILE A 188 10.54 6.95 16.39
N ASN A 189 11.11 6.01 15.63
CA ASN A 189 10.35 5.23 14.65
C ASN A 189 9.25 4.37 15.31
N ASN A 190 9.52 3.80 16.48
CA ASN A 190 8.53 2.99 17.21
C ASN A 190 7.40 3.83 17.84
N ALA A 191 7.64 5.10 18.14
CA ALA A 191 6.62 5.96 18.73
C ALA A 191 5.55 6.43 17.74
N GLY A 192 5.82 6.35 16.43
CA GLY A 192 4.88 6.80 15.40
C GLY A 192 4.53 8.29 15.51
N ALA A 193 5.48 9.13 15.93
CA ALA A 193 5.27 10.54 16.24
C ALA A 193 5.17 11.47 15.01
N GLY A 194 4.85 10.93 13.83
CA GLY A 194 4.83 11.70 12.58
C GLY A 194 6.21 12.08 12.03
N VAL A 195 7.27 11.45 12.53
CA VAL A 195 8.66 11.66 12.11
C VAL A 195 9.34 10.30 11.92
N LYS A 196 10.15 10.18 10.88
CA LYS A 196 11.05 9.05 10.62
C LYS A 196 12.47 9.44 10.99
N ALA A 197 13.18 8.56 11.69
CA ALA A 197 14.55 8.79 12.10
C ALA A 197 15.50 7.75 11.51
N ASP A 198 16.64 8.22 11.01
CA ASP A 198 17.71 7.40 10.44
C ASP A 198 19.06 7.86 10.96
N VAL A 199 20.02 6.94 11.02
CA VAL A 199 21.42 7.27 11.36
C VAL A 199 22.24 7.23 10.08
N VAL A 200 22.79 8.37 9.69
CA VAL A 200 23.54 8.55 8.45
C VAL A 200 25.03 8.66 8.79
N GLN A 201 25.85 7.84 8.15
CA GLN A 201 27.30 7.99 8.22
C GLN A 201 27.73 9.15 7.31
N VAL A 202 28.46 10.11 7.87
CA VAL A 202 28.99 11.29 7.17
C VAL A 202 30.51 11.32 7.28
N SER A 203 31.16 12.21 6.53
CA SER A 203 32.61 12.42 6.68
C SER A 203 32.91 12.88 8.11
N GLY A 204 33.63 12.05 8.87
CA GLY A 204 34.00 12.34 10.26
C GLY A 204 33.06 11.80 11.34
N GLY A 205 32.04 11.00 11.01
CA GLY A 205 31.23 10.30 12.02
C GLY A 205 29.81 9.95 11.58
N TYR A 206 28.86 10.09 12.50
CA TYR A 206 27.46 9.74 12.31
C TYR A 206 26.53 10.88 12.72
N GLN A 207 25.43 11.07 12.00
CA GLN A 207 24.39 12.04 12.30
C GLN A 207 23.03 11.37 12.40
N LEU A 208 22.17 11.87 13.29
CA LEU A 208 20.75 11.56 13.28
C LEU A 208 20.07 12.45 12.22
N SER A 209 19.38 11.83 11.28
CA SER A 209 18.49 12.50 10.34
C SER A 209 17.05 12.23 10.74
N LEU A 210 16.24 13.28 10.88
CA LEU A 210 14.84 13.21 11.23
C LEU A 210 14.02 13.85 10.10
N THR A 211 13.19 13.07 9.44
CA THR A 211 12.34 13.54 8.34
C THR A 211 10.87 13.44 8.73
N ALA A 212 10.11 14.51 8.51
CA ALA A 212 8.66 14.49 8.70
C ALA A 212 8.04 13.38 7.85
N ALA A 213 7.05 12.66 8.39
CA ALA A 213 6.44 11.54 7.67
C ALA A 213 5.66 11.99 6.43
N ASN A 214 5.17 13.24 6.43
CA ASN A 214 4.41 13.85 5.36
C ASN A 214 5.11 15.12 4.86
N THR A 215 4.87 15.48 3.61
CA THR A 215 5.33 16.74 3.00
C THR A 215 4.42 17.90 3.38
N GLY A 216 4.81 19.13 3.04
CA GLY A 216 3.95 20.29 3.20
C GLY A 216 4.20 21.07 4.49
N THR A 217 3.89 22.37 4.45
CA THR A 217 4.18 23.34 5.51
C THR A 217 3.45 23.04 6.82
N GLU A 218 2.35 22.26 6.77
CA GLU A 218 1.61 21.82 7.95
C GLU A 218 2.28 20.65 8.68
N ASN A 219 3.39 20.12 8.15
CA ASN A 219 4.15 19.00 8.70
C ASN A 219 5.53 19.42 9.22
N THR A 220 5.64 20.64 9.75
CA THR A 220 6.83 21.12 10.47
C THR A 220 6.95 20.42 11.82
N VAL A 221 8.15 19.96 12.15
CA VAL A 221 8.46 19.21 13.36
C VAL A 221 8.92 20.17 14.46
N LYS A 222 8.46 19.92 15.68
CA LYS A 222 8.95 20.49 16.93
C LYS A 222 9.41 19.37 17.85
N ILE A 223 10.63 19.47 18.37
CA ILE A 223 11.26 18.51 19.27
C ILE A 223 11.76 19.27 20.50
N THR A 224 11.24 18.91 21.66
CA THR A 224 11.75 19.37 22.96
C THR A 224 12.33 18.20 23.73
N ALA A 225 13.25 18.49 24.65
CA ALA A 225 13.90 17.49 25.48
C ALA A 225 13.77 17.87 26.95
N ALA A 226 13.70 16.87 27.82
CA ALA A 226 13.79 17.05 29.26
C ALA A 226 14.72 15.99 29.88
N ASP A 227 15.32 16.33 31.01
CA ASP A 227 16.12 15.39 31.80
C ASP A 227 15.24 14.35 32.52
N THR A 228 15.87 13.44 33.26
CA THR A 228 15.16 12.40 34.01
C THR A 228 14.27 12.92 35.14
N SER A 229 14.44 14.17 35.55
CA SER A 229 13.65 14.86 36.57
C SER A 229 12.56 15.77 35.95
N GLY A 230 12.48 15.83 34.62
CA GLY A 230 11.52 16.65 33.89
C GLY A 230 11.98 18.10 33.65
N GLY A 231 13.22 18.45 33.98
CA GLY A 231 13.81 19.75 33.68
C GLY A 231 14.07 19.93 32.18
N PRO A 232 13.74 21.07 31.55
CA PRO A 232 13.92 21.25 30.11
C PRO A 232 15.40 21.28 29.74
N LEU A 233 15.76 20.55 28.67
CA LEU A 233 17.10 20.52 28.09
C LEU A 233 17.12 21.33 26.79
N THR A 234 17.54 22.59 26.84
CA THR A 234 17.59 23.46 25.65
C THR A 234 19.01 23.71 25.12
N GLY A 235 20.05 23.41 25.90
CA GLY A 235 21.45 23.62 25.51
C GLY A 235 22.02 22.53 24.59
N ASN A 236 23.28 22.71 24.18
CA ASN A 236 23.99 21.83 23.24
C ASN A 236 24.69 20.64 23.90
N THR A 237 24.12 20.10 24.99
CA THR A 237 24.64 18.90 25.66
C THR A 237 23.53 17.89 25.89
N GLY A 238 23.89 16.61 26.02
CA GLY A 238 22.89 15.58 26.28
C GLY A 238 21.87 15.46 25.14
N LEU A 239 20.62 15.12 25.50
CA LEU A 239 19.47 15.16 24.58
C LEU A 239 19.10 16.58 24.11
N GLY A 240 19.56 17.63 24.80
CA GLY A 240 19.35 19.01 24.38
C GLY A 240 19.88 19.31 22.98
N GLN A 241 20.93 18.60 22.55
CA GLN A 241 21.49 18.65 21.19
C GLN A 241 20.48 18.24 20.10
N LEU A 242 19.47 17.46 20.46
CA LEU A 242 18.45 16.95 19.53
C LEU A 242 17.16 17.79 19.54
N THR A 243 17.18 18.95 20.19
CA THR A 243 16.01 19.83 20.23
C THR A 243 15.90 20.69 18.97
N PHE A 244 14.65 20.91 18.57
CA PHE A 244 14.28 21.82 17.52
C PHE A 244 12.90 22.40 17.82
N ASP A 245 12.86 23.59 18.38
CA ASP A 245 11.65 24.39 18.48
C ASP A 245 11.78 25.52 17.46
N PRO A 246 10.95 25.55 16.40
CA PRO A 246 11.08 26.56 15.36
C PRO A 246 10.92 27.99 15.91
N THR A 247 10.23 28.16 17.05
CA THR A 247 10.03 29.45 17.73
C THR A 247 11.19 29.87 18.65
N ALA A 248 12.12 28.95 18.95
CA ALA A 248 13.22 29.18 19.88
C ALA A 248 14.45 29.79 19.19
N THR A 249 15.42 30.22 20.01
CA THR A 249 16.68 30.81 19.53
C THR A 249 17.67 29.71 19.18
N ALA A 250 18.45 29.89 18.10
CA ALA A 250 19.51 28.97 17.74
C ALA A 250 20.49 28.77 18.92
N GLY A 251 20.83 27.51 19.23
CA GLY A 251 21.65 27.18 20.42
C GLY A 251 20.87 27.09 21.75
N ASN A 252 19.58 27.42 21.76
CA ASN A 252 18.73 27.34 22.95
C ASN A 252 17.33 26.81 22.58
N GLY A 253 17.23 25.49 22.46
CA GLY A 253 16.02 24.79 22.04
C GLY A 253 15.88 24.63 20.53
N LYS A 254 16.80 25.19 19.73
CA LYS A 254 16.88 25.06 18.27
C LYS A 254 18.29 24.65 17.86
N ASN A 255 18.63 23.40 18.15
CA ASN A 255 20.00 22.86 18.04
C ASN A 255 20.19 21.94 16.84
N LEU A 256 19.13 21.32 16.33
CA LEU A 256 19.17 20.62 15.05
C LEU A 256 19.25 21.60 13.88
N THR A 257 19.91 21.18 12.81
CA THR A 257 20.01 21.93 11.55
C THR A 257 18.89 21.52 10.60
N GLU A 258 18.16 22.48 10.07
CA GLU A 258 17.17 22.21 9.00
C GLU A 258 17.91 22.04 7.66
N SER A 259 18.07 20.79 7.23
CA SER A 259 18.74 20.46 5.97
C SER A 259 17.79 20.51 4.77
N ALA A 260 16.48 20.33 5.01
CA ALA A 260 15.43 20.55 4.03
C ALA A 260 14.20 21.14 4.74
N ALA A 261 13.66 22.22 4.20
CA ALA A 261 12.43 22.84 4.73
C ALA A 261 11.18 22.12 4.21
N ALA A 262 10.12 22.10 5.03
CA ALA A 262 8.80 21.70 4.59
C ALA A 262 8.21 22.71 3.59
N GLN A 263 7.75 22.24 2.44
CA GLN A 263 7.18 23.08 1.38
C GLN A 263 5.91 22.43 0.83
N ASN A 264 4.94 23.25 0.43
CA ASN A 264 3.75 22.81 -0.28
C ASN A 264 4.06 22.65 -1.78
N ALA A 265 3.34 21.75 -2.43
CA ALA A 265 3.28 21.74 -3.88
C ALA A 265 2.53 22.99 -4.34
N GLN A 266 3.05 23.65 -5.37
CA GLN A 266 2.42 24.78 -6.04
C GLN A 266 2.30 24.46 -7.53
N LEU A 267 1.09 24.59 -8.04
CA LEU A 267 0.76 24.33 -9.43
C LEU A 267 -0.32 25.30 -9.90
N THR A 268 -0.45 25.44 -11.21
CA THR A 268 -1.58 26.15 -11.81
C THR A 268 -2.40 25.19 -12.66
N VAL A 269 -3.73 25.26 -12.55
CA VAL A 269 -4.66 24.53 -13.41
C VAL A 269 -5.50 25.55 -14.18
N ASP A 270 -5.39 25.55 -15.51
CA ASP A 270 -6.05 26.54 -16.39
C ASP A 270 -5.80 28.00 -15.95
N GLY A 271 -4.60 28.27 -15.43
CA GLY A 271 -4.18 29.58 -14.92
C GLY A 271 -4.57 29.87 -13.47
N ALA A 272 -5.38 29.03 -12.80
CA ALA A 272 -5.73 29.18 -11.40
C ALA A 272 -4.67 28.53 -10.49
N ASN A 273 -4.19 29.26 -9.48
CA ASN A 273 -3.23 28.74 -8.50
C ASN A 273 -3.87 27.69 -7.58
N VAL A 274 -3.18 26.56 -7.42
CA VAL A 274 -3.50 25.51 -6.49
C VAL A 274 -2.29 25.27 -5.59
N THR A 275 -2.54 25.08 -4.31
CA THR A 275 -1.53 24.69 -3.31
C THR A 275 -1.95 23.38 -2.65
N SER A 276 -1.00 22.50 -2.40
CA SER A 276 -1.26 21.19 -1.79
C SER A 276 -0.16 20.82 -0.79
N GLN A 277 -0.55 20.21 0.34
CA GLN A 277 0.40 19.64 1.31
C GLN A 277 1.18 18.46 0.73
N SER A 278 0.67 17.81 -0.33
CA SER A 278 1.26 16.61 -0.92
C SER A 278 1.42 16.70 -2.44
N ASN A 279 2.34 15.87 -2.98
CA ASN A 279 2.51 15.68 -4.41
C ASN A 279 1.40 14.82 -5.05
N ALA A 280 0.52 14.21 -4.27
CA ALA A 280 -0.74 13.62 -4.73
C ALA A 280 -1.87 14.65 -4.49
N VAL A 281 -2.18 15.43 -5.52
CA VAL A 281 -3.12 16.56 -5.45
C VAL A 281 -4.52 16.10 -5.87
N THR A 282 -5.47 16.13 -4.93
CA THR A 282 -6.87 15.73 -5.15
C THR A 282 -7.85 16.90 -5.19
N SER A 283 -7.42 18.08 -4.74
CA SER A 283 -8.25 19.29 -4.66
C SER A 283 -8.27 20.12 -5.94
N ALA A 284 -7.32 19.86 -6.85
CA ALA A 284 -7.12 20.66 -8.06
C ALA A 284 -8.26 20.50 -9.09
N ILE A 285 -8.65 19.25 -9.35
CA ILE A 285 -9.71 18.89 -10.28
C ILE A 285 -10.61 17.89 -9.54
N GLN A 286 -11.92 18.16 -9.53
CA GLN A 286 -12.87 17.30 -8.82
C GLN A 286 -12.76 15.85 -9.33
N ASN A 287 -12.61 14.91 -8.38
CA ASN A 287 -12.53 13.47 -8.63
C ASN A 287 -11.33 13.05 -9.51
N VAL A 288 -10.29 13.88 -9.58
CA VAL A 288 -9.02 13.55 -10.25
C VAL A 288 -7.87 13.74 -9.27
N THR A 289 -6.98 12.76 -9.23
CA THR A 289 -5.72 12.83 -8.49
C THR A 289 -4.59 13.10 -9.46
N LEU A 290 -3.87 14.19 -9.25
CA LEU A 290 -2.63 14.50 -9.98
C LEU A 290 -1.45 14.07 -9.12
N ASN A 291 -0.58 13.20 -9.64
CA ASN A 291 0.66 12.81 -8.96
C ASN A 291 1.84 13.56 -9.60
N LEU A 292 2.37 14.53 -8.88
CA LEU A 292 3.45 15.40 -9.32
C LEU A 292 4.80 14.71 -9.12
N SER A 293 5.63 14.70 -10.16
CA SER A 293 6.93 14.02 -10.18
C SER A 293 8.10 14.97 -10.42
N SER A 294 7.90 16.03 -11.19
CA SER A 294 8.91 17.07 -11.41
C SER A 294 8.26 18.43 -11.67
N THR A 295 9.05 19.49 -11.56
CA THR A 295 8.61 20.85 -11.94
C THR A 295 8.79 21.09 -13.44
N GLY A 296 8.06 22.06 -13.99
CA GLY A 296 8.16 22.41 -15.41
C GLY A 296 7.56 23.78 -15.71
N THR A 297 8.07 24.45 -16.75
CA THR A 297 7.58 25.75 -17.21
C THR A 297 6.54 25.64 -18.32
N SER A 298 6.50 24.49 -19.01
CA SER A 298 5.51 24.21 -20.05
C SER A 298 4.27 23.58 -19.42
N ALA A 299 3.09 23.98 -19.90
CA ALA A 299 1.85 23.37 -19.48
C ALA A 299 1.78 21.91 -19.95
N VAL A 300 1.44 21.02 -19.03
CA VAL A 300 1.12 19.62 -19.28
C VAL A 300 -0.40 19.51 -19.42
N THR A 301 -0.85 18.92 -20.51
CA THR A 301 -2.27 18.73 -20.75
C THR A 301 -2.72 17.44 -20.06
N VAL A 302 -3.70 17.56 -19.17
CA VAL A 302 -4.40 16.44 -18.55
C VAL A 302 -5.75 16.28 -19.22
N ASP A 303 -5.92 15.17 -19.94
CA ASP A 303 -7.19 14.84 -20.59
C ASP A 303 -7.96 13.82 -19.75
N VAL A 304 -9.18 14.19 -19.36
CA VAL A 304 -10.12 13.35 -18.62
C VAL A 304 -11.26 13.00 -19.55
N ASN A 305 -11.39 11.72 -19.88
CA ASN A 305 -12.42 11.26 -20.79
C ASN A 305 -12.90 9.84 -20.45
N ARG A 306 -13.97 9.39 -21.09
CA ARG A 306 -14.45 8.01 -20.94
C ARG A 306 -13.44 7.05 -21.53
N ASP A 307 -13.14 5.99 -20.78
CA ASP A 307 -12.27 4.93 -21.25
C ASP A 307 -13.01 4.02 -22.24
N SER A 308 -12.90 4.34 -23.52
CA SER A 308 -13.47 3.52 -24.60
C SER A 308 -12.83 2.14 -24.68
N THR A 309 -11.58 1.98 -24.22
CA THR A 309 -10.89 0.68 -24.22
C THR A 309 -11.46 -0.23 -23.14
N ALA A 310 -11.75 0.30 -21.95
CA ALA A 310 -12.46 -0.41 -20.89
C ALA A 310 -13.89 -0.79 -21.31
N PHE A 311 -14.55 0.07 -22.10
CA PHE A 311 -15.87 -0.22 -22.67
C PHE A 311 -15.82 -1.43 -23.61
N SER A 312 -14.92 -1.40 -24.60
CA SER A 312 -14.75 -2.51 -25.54
C SER A 312 -14.38 -3.81 -24.83
N ALA A 313 -13.51 -3.75 -23.82
CA ALA A 313 -13.13 -4.92 -23.02
C ALA A 313 -14.33 -5.50 -22.24
N SER A 314 -15.15 -4.65 -21.63
CA SER A 314 -16.35 -5.09 -20.90
C SER A 314 -17.39 -5.72 -21.83
N ALA A 315 -17.58 -5.16 -23.03
CA ALA A 315 -18.45 -5.73 -24.05
C ALA A 315 -17.94 -7.10 -24.53
N GLN A 316 -16.63 -7.24 -24.76
CA GLN A 316 -16.03 -8.52 -25.15
C GLN A 316 -16.19 -9.58 -24.05
N GLN A 317 -15.92 -9.22 -22.78
CA GLN A 317 -16.10 -10.14 -21.64
C GLN A 317 -17.53 -10.66 -21.53
N PHE A 318 -18.53 -9.81 -21.80
CA PHE A 318 -19.93 -10.23 -21.83
C PHE A 318 -20.22 -11.21 -22.96
N VAL A 319 -19.75 -10.93 -24.18
CA VAL A 319 -19.91 -11.82 -25.34
C VAL A 319 -19.26 -13.18 -25.06
N ASP A 320 -18.05 -13.18 -24.50
CA ASP A 320 -17.32 -14.41 -24.16
C ASP A 320 -18.07 -15.21 -23.09
N ALA A 321 -18.58 -14.55 -22.04
CA ALA A 321 -19.34 -15.22 -20.98
C ALA A 321 -20.67 -15.80 -21.50
N PHE A 322 -21.36 -15.10 -22.40
CA PHE A 322 -22.57 -15.60 -23.06
C PHE A 322 -22.27 -16.82 -23.92
N ASN A 323 -21.22 -16.75 -24.75
CA ASN A 323 -20.80 -17.86 -25.62
C ASN A 323 -20.37 -19.08 -24.79
N ALA A 324 -19.68 -18.88 -23.67
CA ALA A 324 -19.30 -19.94 -22.75
C ALA A 324 -20.52 -20.61 -22.10
N LEU A 325 -21.51 -19.83 -21.68
CA LEU A 325 -22.78 -20.36 -21.17
C LEU A 325 -23.52 -21.17 -22.24
N GLN A 326 -23.63 -20.64 -23.46
CA GLN A 326 -24.27 -21.31 -24.58
C GLN A 326 -23.56 -22.61 -24.94
N SER A 327 -22.23 -22.62 -24.97
CA SER A 327 -21.42 -23.82 -25.22
C SER A 327 -21.60 -24.85 -24.11
N THR A 328 -21.62 -24.43 -22.85
CA THR A 328 -21.83 -25.33 -21.71
C THR A 328 -23.21 -25.97 -21.79
N ALA A 329 -24.25 -25.19 -22.06
CA ALA A 329 -25.61 -25.69 -22.25
C ALA A 329 -25.70 -26.67 -23.43
N ALA A 330 -25.06 -26.37 -24.56
CA ALA A 330 -25.04 -27.25 -25.74
C ALA A 330 -24.32 -28.58 -25.47
N THR A 331 -23.16 -28.55 -24.81
CA THR A 331 -22.40 -29.76 -24.43
C THR A 331 -23.21 -30.64 -23.47
N LEU A 332 -23.90 -30.03 -22.49
CA LEU A 332 -24.71 -30.77 -21.53
C LEU A 332 -26.04 -31.29 -22.11
N ALA A 333 -26.53 -30.70 -23.20
CA ALA A 333 -27.73 -31.13 -23.91
C ALA A 333 -27.49 -32.27 -24.92
N GLN A 334 -26.22 -32.62 -25.21
CA GLN A 334 -25.91 -33.75 -26.08
C GLN A 334 -26.33 -35.07 -25.42
N PRO A 335 -27.07 -35.96 -26.12
CA PRO A 335 -27.43 -37.26 -25.58
C PRO A 335 -26.16 -38.05 -25.29
N SER A 336 -26.06 -38.61 -24.07
CA SER A 336 -24.97 -39.52 -23.71
C SER A 336 -24.99 -40.70 -24.68
N ILE A 337 -23.97 -40.80 -25.54
CA ILE A 337 -23.77 -41.99 -26.38
C ILE A 337 -23.63 -43.18 -25.44
N SER A 338 -24.62 -44.08 -25.53
CA SER A 338 -24.77 -45.25 -24.67
C SER A 338 -23.82 -46.38 -25.04
#